data_AF-A0AAN9VMX6-F1
#
_entry.id   AF-A0AAN9VMX6-F1
#
_cell.length_a   1.000
_cell.length_b   1.000
_cell.length_c   1.000
_cell.angle_alpha   90.00
_cell.angle_beta   90.00
_cell.angle_gamma   90.00
#
_symmetry.space_group_name_H-M   'P 1'
#
loop_
_entity.id
_entity.type
_entity.pdbx_description
1 polymer ?
#
loop_
_entity_poly.entity_id
_entity_poly.type
_entity_poly.pdbx_seq_one_letter_code
_entity_poly.pdbx_strand_id
1 'polypeptide(L)'
;MGPVPALALCLWALGQLAAALGQQECGSVWLTVSSLWHAAADDVRGVTERELEFNWDPSCPPEWVLLFDHEPPAQIGDPNDEAGRGAAGVLARAWPGEHPDGFARTNVSAGRPALPGGWERGGRPTPAPGDHCLGFWAGAYRAGRRLHADCLKIRPTWMWDHRQQLGQLPLASLFLPGTHNSGCYHKSGGLTRRDTFARYLLTQDTDVWGQLVHGIRYLDLRVGYYPARGKGPPGQHHASRFSVNHDLLRVGPLLPVLHDLKRFLNASRGEVVVLDLHRFPVGFHTRQGRHRKLVSLLVRELGPFIIPSTAASPTSTLAQIWSRERRLIITYGDKAVARESKWLWGPINQMWGNQQTPGGLKNFLQRTMDTARPRSDEPQLWAAMAELTPTPLEVMFKPSGSLRQMADSINRNVTTWFKTMWWQKANIVATDFFLGNDLINVAVAANLRKMNLVEAR
;
A
#
# COMPACT_ATOMS: atom_id res chain seq x y z
N MET A 1 -51.57 -7.03 -21.44
CA MET A 1 -50.36 -7.17 -20.60
C MET A 1 -49.18 -6.69 -21.44
N GLY A 2 -48.82 -5.41 -21.30
CA GLY A 2 -47.73 -4.81 -22.08
C GLY A 2 -46.36 -5.13 -21.47
N PRO A 3 -45.27 -5.12 -22.27
CA PRO A 3 -43.94 -5.45 -21.77
C PRO A 3 -43.45 -4.35 -20.83
N VAL A 4 -43.05 -4.73 -19.61
CA VAL A 4 -42.28 -3.83 -18.74
C VAL A 4 -40.93 -3.59 -19.43
N PRO A 5 -40.51 -2.35 -19.69
CA PRO A 5 -39.29 -2.09 -20.44
C PRO A 5 -38.08 -2.51 -19.62
N ALA A 6 -37.17 -3.28 -20.22
CA ALA A 6 -35.91 -3.75 -19.63
C ALA A 6 -35.06 -2.60 -19.02
N LEU A 7 -35.26 -1.36 -19.48
CA LEU A 7 -34.65 -0.16 -18.91
C LEU A 7 -35.07 0.11 -17.45
N ALA A 8 -36.33 -0.15 -17.09
CA ALA A 8 -36.84 0.08 -15.74
C ALA A 8 -36.26 -0.92 -14.73
N LEU A 9 -36.08 -2.19 -15.15
CA LEU A 9 -35.41 -3.22 -14.37
C LEU A 9 -33.91 -2.91 -14.19
N CYS A 10 -33.25 -2.37 -15.22
CA CYS A 10 -31.84 -1.98 -15.16
C CYS A 10 -31.60 -0.78 -14.24
N LEU A 11 -32.46 0.25 -14.30
CA LEU A 11 -32.42 1.42 -13.42
C LEU A 11 -32.75 1.06 -11.96
N TRP A 12 -33.64 0.09 -11.72
CA TRP A 12 -33.93 -0.40 -10.38
C TRP A 12 -32.78 -1.24 -9.81
N ALA A 13 -32.14 -2.09 -10.62
CA ALA A 13 -30.96 -2.84 -10.23
C ALA A 13 -29.74 -1.93 -9.98
N LEU A 14 -29.53 -0.89 -10.80
CA LEU A 14 -28.53 0.15 -10.57
C LEU A 14 -28.84 1.00 -9.33
N GLY A 15 -30.12 1.29 -9.08
CA GLY A 15 -30.57 1.95 -7.86
C GLY A 15 -30.34 1.13 -6.60
N GLN A 16 -30.50 -0.20 -6.67
CA GLN A 16 -30.18 -1.11 -5.56
C GLN A 16 -28.67 -1.30 -5.36
N LEU A 17 -27.86 -1.33 -6.43
CA LEU A 17 -26.40 -1.33 -6.34
C LEU A 17 -25.86 0.01 -5.80
N ALA A 18 -26.43 1.14 -6.20
CA ALA A 18 -26.07 2.45 -5.67
C ALA A 18 -26.50 2.62 -4.20
N ALA A 19 -27.64 2.05 -3.81
CA ALA A 19 -28.07 1.97 -2.41
C ALA A 19 -27.16 1.05 -1.58
N ALA A 20 -26.69 -0.07 -2.13
CA ALA A 20 -25.74 -0.98 -1.48
C ALA A 20 -24.32 -0.37 -1.37
N LEU A 21 -23.92 0.52 -2.28
CA LEU A 21 -22.63 1.22 -2.24
C LEU A 21 -22.64 2.52 -1.41
N GLY A 22 -23.83 2.96 -0.98
CA GLY A 22 -24.06 4.19 -0.22
C GLY A 22 -24.59 3.99 1.20
N GLN A 23 -25.05 2.80 1.56
CA GLN A 23 -25.31 2.44 2.95
C GLN A 23 -23.98 2.15 3.64
N GLN A 24 -23.58 3.04 4.53
CA GLN A 24 -22.50 2.77 5.47
C GLN A 24 -22.95 1.59 6.34
N GLU A 25 -22.45 0.38 6.03
CA GLU A 25 -22.74 -0.81 6.80
C GLU A 25 -22.27 -0.58 8.24
N CYS A 26 -23.24 -0.41 9.15
CA CYS A 26 -22.98 -0.24 10.56
C CYS A 26 -22.16 -1.43 11.07
N GLY A 27 -21.12 -1.16 11.87
CA GLY A 27 -20.24 -2.22 12.39
C GLY A 27 -19.17 -2.72 11.41
N SER A 28 -18.87 -1.98 10.32
CA SER A 28 -17.70 -2.28 9.49
C SER A 28 -16.45 -2.42 10.35
N VAL A 29 -15.73 -3.53 10.15
CA VAL A 29 -14.52 -3.90 10.90
C VAL A 29 -13.44 -4.39 9.95
N TRP A 30 -12.19 -4.08 10.24
CA TRP A 30 -11.03 -4.55 9.50
C TRP A 30 -9.80 -4.71 10.40
N LEU A 31 -8.79 -5.41 9.88
CA LEU A 31 -7.52 -5.68 10.58
C LEU A 31 -6.39 -4.87 9.95
N THR A 32 -5.54 -4.28 10.81
CA THR A 32 -4.22 -3.75 10.44
C THR A 32 -3.13 -4.50 11.20
N VAL A 33 -1.89 -4.32 10.78
CA VAL A 33 -0.71 -4.89 11.44
C VAL A 33 0.13 -3.75 12.01
N SER A 34 0.32 -3.76 13.32
CA SER A 34 1.05 -2.72 14.03
C SER A 34 2.48 -2.60 13.51
N SER A 35 2.93 -1.36 13.29
CA SER A 35 4.32 -1.06 12.97
C SER A 35 5.23 -1.16 14.21
N LEU A 36 4.66 -1.27 15.41
CA LEU A 36 5.41 -1.31 16.66
C LEU A 36 6.06 -2.69 16.89
N TRP A 37 7.00 -2.70 17.85
CA TRP A 37 7.60 -3.91 18.39
C TRP A 37 7.91 -3.72 19.88
N HIS A 38 7.99 -4.82 20.62
CA HIS A 38 8.42 -4.81 22.02
C HIS A 38 9.30 -6.02 22.33
N ALA A 39 10.02 -5.95 23.45
CA ALA A 39 10.85 -7.04 23.96
C ALA A 39 9.99 -8.27 24.28
N ALA A 40 10.33 -9.45 23.76
CA ALA A 40 9.66 -10.69 24.15
C ALA A 40 9.89 -10.97 25.66
N ALA A 41 8.87 -11.48 26.34
CA ALA A 41 8.91 -11.74 27.79
C ALA A 41 9.97 -12.80 28.18
N ASP A 42 10.21 -13.79 27.31
CA ASP A 42 10.95 -15.01 27.66
C ASP A 42 12.32 -15.16 26.97
N ASP A 43 12.74 -14.21 26.12
CA ASP A 43 14.03 -14.25 25.43
C ASP A 43 14.76 -12.90 25.50
N VAL A 44 16.03 -12.96 25.93
CA VAL A 44 16.96 -11.83 26.01
C VAL A 44 17.20 -11.21 24.62
N ARG A 45 16.93 -11.94 23.52
CA ARG A 45 17.07 -11.47 22.13
C ARG A 45 15.77 -11.33 21.33
N GLY A 46 14.69 -12.00 21.74
CA GLY A 46 13.40 -12.00 21.05
C GLY A 46 12.68 -10.65 21.09
N VAL A 47 11.95 -10.34 20.02
CA VAL A 47 11.02 -9.21 19.93
C VAL A 47 9.68 -9.70 19.40
N THR A 48 8.59 -9.23 20.00
CA THR A 48 7.25 -9.34 19.45
C THR A 48 7.05 -8.20 18.48
N GLU A 49 6.68 -8.51 17.25
CA GLU A 49 6.34 -7.53 16.20
C GLU A 49 5.05 -7.95 15.50
N ARG A 50 4.50 -7.03 14.70
CA ARG A 50 3.39 -7.31 13.77
C ARG A 50 2.13 -7.81 14.49
N GLU A 51 1.82 -7.22 15.63
CA GLU A 51 0.57 -7.46 16.34
C GLU A 51 -0.62 -6.97 15.52
N LEU A 52 -1.71 -7.73 15.55
CA LEU A 52 -2.95 -7.38 14.90
C LEU A 52 -3.65 -6.25 15.66
N GLU A 53 -4.29 -5.39 14.89
CA GLU A 53 -5.02 -4.24 15.38
C GLU A 53 -6.43 -4.28 14.81
N PHE A 54 -7.42 -4.16 15.70
CA PHE A 54 -8.81 -3.99 15.32
C PHE A 54 -9.09 -2.54 14.99
N ASN A 55 -9.85 -2.33 13.93
CA ASN A 55 -10.37 -1.02 13.56
C ASN A 55 -11.84 -1.18 13.17
N TRP A 56 -12.66 -0.21 13.56
CA TRP A 56 -14.07 -0.14 13.16
C TRP A 56 -14.52 1.30 12.98
N ASP A 57 -15.70 1.47 12.39
CA ASP A 57 -16.30 2.78 12.24
C ASP A 57 -16.89 3.28 13.59
N PRO A 58 -16.36 4.37 14.17
CA PRO A 58 -16.85 4.87 15.45
C PRO A 58 -18.23 5.52 15.35
N SER A 59 -18.73 5.84 14.15
CA SER A 59 -20.07 6.42 13.98
C SER A 59 -21.19 5.41 14.22
N CYS A 60 -20.89 4.11 14.09
CA CYS A 60 -21.84 3.04 14.35
C CYS A 60 -21.12 1.81 14.93
N PRO A 61 -20.66 1.89 16.20
CA PRO A 61 -19.80 0.88 16.78
C PRO A 61 -20.58 -0.44 17.00
N PRO A 62 -19.96 -1.60 16.76
CA PRO A 62 -20.53 -2.86 17.18
C PRO A 62 -20.52 -2.99 18.71
N GLU A 63 -21.17 -4.01 19.24
CA GLU A 63 -21.12 -4.34 20.67
C GLU A 63 -19.81 -5.05 21.03
N TRP A 64 -19.36 -5.96 20.15
CA TRP A 64 -18.12 -6.69 20.30
C TRP A 64 -17.36 -6.75 18.96
N VAL A 65 -16.03 -6.73 19.05
CA VAL A 65 -15.14 -7.09 17.95
C VAL A 65 -14.28 -8.27 18.40
N LEU A 66 -14.28 -9.34 17.60
CA LEU A 66 -13.65 -10.60 17.95
C LEU A 66 -12.70 -11.06 16.82
N LEU A 67 -11.55 -11.61 17.18
CA LEU A 67 -10.57 -12.18 16.25
C LEU A 67 -10.69 -13.70 16.19
N PHE A 68 -10.60 -14.26 14.98
CA PHE A 68 -10.66 -15.70 14.70
C PHE A 68 -9.53 -16.10 13.73
N ASP A 69 -9.16 -17.37 13.71
CA ASP A 69 -8.31 -17.99 12.68
C ASP A 69 -9.11 -18.52 11.47
N HIS A 70 -10.44 -18.40 11.50
CA HIS A 70 -11.38 -18.84 10.48
C HIS A 70 -12.47 -17.79 10.26
N GLU A 71 -13.31 -17.98 9.24
CA GLU A 71 -14.41 -17.04 8.99
C GLU A 71 -15.33 -16.94 10.22
N PRO A 72 -15.63 -15.73 10.74
CA PRO A 72 -16.40 -15.57 11.96
C PRO A 72 -17.82 -16.13 11.80
N PRO A 73 -18.38 -16.85 12.78
CA PRO A 73 -19.72 -17.42 12.66
C PRO A 73 -20.82 -16.35 12.54
N ALA A 74 -21.94 -16.66 11.88
CA ALA A 74 -23.04 -15.70 11.72
C ALA A 74 -23.72 -15.30 13.05
N GLN A 75 -23.62 -16.17 14.06
CA GLN A 75 -24.17 -16.01 15.39
C GLN A 75 -23.12 -16.43 16.41
N ILE A 76 -23.08 -15.76 17.55
CA ILE A 76 -22.22 -16.09 18.68
C ILE A 76 -22.96 -15.89 20.00
N GLY A 77 -22.65 -16.74 20.99
CA GLY A 77 -23.09 -16.52 22.37
C GLY A 77 -22.40 -15.31 22.99
N ASP A 78 -22.79 -14.95 24.22
CA ASP A 78 -22.11 -13.89 24.96
C ASP A 78 -20.60 -14.22 25.10
N PRO A 79 -19.68 -13.40 24.55
CA PRO A 79 -18.25 -13.66 24.64
C PRO A 79 -17.71 -13.55 26.08
N ASN A 80 -18.50 -13.03 27.02
CA ASN A 80 -18.21 -12.98 28.45
C ASN A 80 -18.70 -14.23 29.21
N ASP A 81 -19.40 -15.17 28.57
CA ASP A 81 -19.87 -16.39 29.24
C ASP A 81 -18.68 -17.24 29.72
N GLU A 82 -18.45 -17.24 31.04
CA GLU A 82 -17.40 -18.02 31.71
C GLU A 82 -17.52 -19.54 31.49
N ALA A 83 -18.70 -20.02 31.08
CA ALA A 83 -18.89 -21.42 30.70
C ALA A 83 -18.23 -21.80 29.36
N GLY A 84 -17.57 -20.85 28.67
CA GLY A 84 -16.72 -21.08 27.50
C GLY A 84 -17.46 -21.36 26.19
N ARG A 85 -18.80 -21.39 26.21
CA ARG A 85 -19.63 -21.70 25.02
C ARG A 85 -19.66 -20.58 23.98
N GLY A 86 -19.47 -19.32 24.40
CA GLY A 86 -19.37 -18.15 23.51
C GLY A 86 -17.94 -17.83 23.04
N ALA A 87 -16.93 -18.58 23.51
CA ALA A 87 -15.51 -18.24 23.35
C ALA A 87 -14.71 -19.20 22.47
N ALA A 88 -15.30 -20.29 21.98
CA ALA A 88 -14.59 -21.29 21.18
C ALA A 88 -14.04 -20.65 19.89
N GLY A 89 -12.72 -20.74 19.68
CA GLY A 89 -12.04 -20.23 18.49
C GLY A 89 -11.79 -18.71 18.46
N VAL A 90 -12.10 -17.99 19.54
CA VAL A 90 -11.81 -16.54 19.65
C VAL A 90 -10.37 -16.33 20.13
N LEU A 91 -9.55 -15.67 19.33
CA LEU A 91 -8.13 -15.37 19.60
C LEU A 91 -7.92 -14.09 20.39
N ALA A 92 -8.75 -13.07 20.15
CA ALA A 92 -8.68 -11.77 20.83
C ALA A 92 -10.07 -11.10 20.82
N ARG A 93 -10.27 -10.17 21.76
CA ARG A 93 -11.54 -9.47 21.98
C ARG A 93 -11.30 -7.98 22.17
N ALA A 94 -12.26 -7.17 21.72
CA ALA A 94 -12.35 -5.76 22.05
C ALA A 94 -13.81 -5.34 22.25
N TRP A 95 -14.02 -4.45 23.23
CA TRP A 95 -15.32 -3.86 23.52
C TRP A 95 -15.32 -2.40 23.06
N PRO A 96 -16.02 -2.06 21.95
CA PRO A 96 -16.04 -0.71 21.43
C PRO A 96 -16.47 0.39 22.42
N GLY A 97 -17.22 0.05 23.47
CA GLY A 97 -17.55 0.98 24.56
C GLY A 97 -16.33 1.50 25.33
N GLU A 98 -15.23 0.75 25.36
CA GLU A 98 -13.95 1.13 25.98
C GLU A 98 -13.01 1.84 25.01
N HIS A 99 -13.35 1.83 23.71
CA HIS A 99 -12.52 2.25 22.59
C HIS A 99 -13.29 3.20 21.66
N PRO A 100 -13.67 4.41 22.14
CA PRO A 100 -14.55 5.32 21.40
C PRO A 100 -13.94 5.89 20.11
N ASP A 101 -12.62 5.77 19.94
CA ASP A 101 -11.87 6.20 18.75
C ASP A 101 -11.92 5.18 17.60
N GLY A 102 -12.55 4.01 17.80
CA GLY A 102 -12.73 3.02 16.74
C GLY A 102 -11.57 2.04 16.58
N PHE A 103 -10.76 1.85 17.63
CA PHE A 103 -9.50 1.11 17.54
C PHE A 103 -9.17 0.35 18.82
N ALA A 104 -8.67 -0.88 18.67
CA ALA A 104 -8.10 -1.64 19.77
C ALA A 104 -6.88 -2.45 19.32
N ARG A 105 -5.87 -2.54 20.19
CA ARG A 105 -4.71 -3.40 19.98
C ARG A 105 -4.98 -4.81 20.49
N THR A 106 -4.41 -5.80 19.82
CA THR A 106 -4.38 -7.18 20.31
C THR A 106 -2.96 -7.55 20.73
N ASN A 107 -2.82 -8.67 21.43
CA ASN A 107 -1.54 -9.33 21.70
C ASN A 107 -1.25 -10.48 20.72
N VAL A 108 -2.02 -10.56 19.62
CA VAL A 108 -1.90 -11.64 18.63
C VAL A 108 -1.01 -11.16 17.49
N SER A 109 0.16 -11.77 17.34
CA SER A 109 1.06 -11.47 16.22
C SER A 109 0.55 -12.15 14.94
N ALA A 110 0.48 -11.38 13.85
CA ALA A 110 0.27 -11.92 12.51
C ALA A 110 1.48 -12.75 12.04
N GLY A 111 2.66 -12.57 12.64
CA GLY A 111 3.90 -13.14 12.15
C GLY A 111 4.15 -12.79 10.69
N ARG A 112 4.64 -13.78 9.92
CA ARG A 112 4.83 -13.68 8.46
C ARG A 112 4.18 -14.90 7.82
N PRO A 113 2.84 -14.92 7.69
CA PRO A 113 2.12 -16.09 7.22
C PRO A 113 2.49 -16.36 5.76
N ALA A 114 2.36 -17.62 5.36
CA ALA A 114 2.53 -17.99 3.96
C ALA A 114 1.48 -17.26 3.10
N LEU A 115 1.88 -16.81 1.92
CA LEU A 115 1.03 -16.13 0.95
C LEU A 115 0.14 -17.17 0.23
N PRO A 116 -1.18 -17.16 0.48
CA PRO A 116 -2.13 -18.11 -0.09
C PRO A 116 -2.32 -17.93 -1.60
N GLY A 117 -3.12 -18.78 -2.23
CA GLY A 117 -3.47 -18.65 -3.66
C GLY A 117 -2.29 -18.90 -4.62
N GLY A 118 -1.17 -19.41 -4.13
CA GLY A 118 0.04 -19.61 -4.92
C GLY A 118 0.90 -18.36 -5.09
N TRP A 119 0.65 -17.31 -4.30
CA TRP A 119 1.36 -16.02 -4.32
C TRP A 119 2.68 -15.99 -3.53
N GLU A 120 3.20 -17.16 -3.16
CA GLU A 120 4.52 -17.28 -2.57
C GLU A 120 5.64 -16.83 -3.51
N ARG A 121 6.76 -16.40 -2.93
CA ARG A 121 7.96 -15.96 -3.67
C ARG A 121 8.63 -17.16 -4.34
N GLY A 122 8.18 -17.53 -5.54
CA GLY A 122 8.55 -18.77 -6.21
C GLY A 122 7.42 -19.81 -6.24
N GLY A 123 6.19 -19.40 -5.96
CA GLY A 123 4.98 -20.19 -6.10
C GLY A 123 4.62 -20.49 -7.56
N ARG A 124 3.33 -20.66 -7.83
CA ARG A 124 2.86 -21.11 -9.15
C ARG A 124 3.13 -20.03 -10.22
N PRO A 125 3.43 -20.41 -11.47
CA PRO A 125 3.57 -19.45 -12.57
C PRO A 125 2.32 -18.60 -12.80
N THR A 126 1.14 -19.17 -12.55
CA THR A 126 -0.17 -18.51 -12.64
C THR A 126 -0.91 -18.67 -11.30
N PRO A 127 -0.66 -17.79 -10.32
CA PRO A 127 -1.40 -17.79 -9.06
C PRO A 127 -2.89 -17.52 -9.25
N ALA A 128 -3.70 -17.90 -8.25
CA ALA A 128 -5.14 -17.66 -8.28
C ALA A 128 -5.44 -16.14 -8.17
N PRO A 129 -6.33 -15.60 -9.03
CA PRO A 129 -6.76 -14.20 -8.92
C PRO A 129 -7.63 -13.98 -7.68
N GLY A 130 -8.03 -12.73 -7.44
CA GLY A 130 -8.90 -12.35 -6.34
C GLY A 130 -8.17 -12.09 -5.02
N ASP A 131 -8.97 -11.76 -4.02
CA ASP A 131 -8.51 -11.56 -2.65
C ASP A 131 -8.25 -12.91 -1.97
N HIS A 132 -7.22 -12.98 -1.13
CA HIS A 132 -6.93 -14.17 -0.33
C HIS A 132 -6.65 -13.81 1.13
N CYS A 133 -7.39 -14.41 2.06
CA CYS A 133 -7.20 -14.19 3.49
C CYS A 133 -5.92 -14.87 4.02
N LEU A 134 -5.22 -14.20 4.94
CA LEU A 134 -3.98 -14.65 5.58
C LEU A 134 -4.22 -15.47 6.86
N GLY A 135 -5.44 -15.98 7.06
CA GLY A 135 -5.79 -16.81 8.22
C GLY A 135 -6.15 -16.02 9.49
N PHE A 136 -6.43 -14.73 9.39
CA PHE A 136 -6.90 -13.91 10.51
C PHE A 136 -8.15 -13.13 10.11
N TRP A 137 -9.19 -13.23 10.93
CA TRP A 137 -10.51 -12.66 10.67
C TRP A 137 -11.02 -11.86 11.85
N ALA A 138 -11.53 -10.66 11.58
CA ALA A 138 -12.31 -9.88 12.54
C ALA A 138 -13.80 -10.04 12.27
N GLY A 139 -14.57 -10.30 13.31
CA GLY A 139 -16.03 -10.27 13.29
C GLY A 139 -16.57 -9.20 14.23
N ALA A 140 -17.48 -8.36 13.72
CA ALA A 140 -18.22 -7.37 14.48
C ALA A 140 -19.62 -7.90 14.79
N TYR A 141 -20.05 -7.80 16.05
CA TYR A 141 -21.30 -8.37 16.53
C TYR A 141 -22.17 -7.38 17.30
N ARG A 142 -23.48 -7.60 17.29
CA ARG A 142 -24.45 -6.92 18.15
C ARG A 142 -25.57 -7.88 18.52
N ALA A 143 -25.87 -8.01 19.82
CA ALA A 143 -26.85 -8.96 20.33
C ALA A 143 -26.63 -10.38 19.77
N GLY A 144 -25.38 -10.86 19.75
CA GLY A 144 -25.03 -12.19 19.23
C GLY A 144 -24.96 -12.32 17.71
N ARG A 145 -25.49 -11.36 16.93
CA ARG A 145 -25.52 -11.44 15.47
C ARG A 145 -24.33 -10.74 14.82
N ARG A 146 -23.70 -11.40 13.85
CA ARG A 146 -22.62 -10.82 13.02
C ARG A 146 -23.16 -9.68 12.17
N LEU A 147 -22.62 -8.47 12.36
CA LEU A 147 -22.87 -7.29 11.55
C LEU A 147 -21.99 -7.27 10.31
N HIS A 148 -20.70 -7.51 10.50
CA HIS A 148 -19.69 -7.49 9.45
C HIS A 148 -18.56 -8.46 9.81
N ALA A 149 -17.88 -8.99 8.80
CA ALA A 149 -16.62 -9.69 8.98
C ALA A 149 -15.65 -9.33 7.87
N ASP A 150 -14.38 -9.24 8.23
CA ASP A 150 -13.30 -9.08 7.29
C ASP A 150 -12.08 -9.87 7.72
N CYS A 151 -11.15 -10.10 6.79
CA CYS A 151 -9.90 -10.79 7.06
C CYS A 151 -8.70 -9.92 6.69
N LEU A 152 -7.59 -10.12 7.40
CA LEU A 152 -6.30 -9.65 6.91
C LEU A 152 -6.00 -10.40 5.61
N LYS A 153 -5.76 -9.68 4.51
CA LYS A 153 -5.74 -10.28 3.17
C LYS A 153 -4.69 -9.69 2.24
N ILE A 154 -4.38 -10.45 1.19
CA ILE A 154 -3.67 -9.96 0.01
C ILE A 154 -4.67 -9.68 -1.11
N ARG A 155 -4.39 -8.65 -1.93
CA ARG A 155 -5.22 -8.23 -3.07
C ARG A 155 -4.38 -8.11 -4.36
N PRO A 156 -3.77 -9.21 -4.82
CA PRO A 156 -2.71 -9.16 -5.83
C PRO A 156 -3.20 -8.78 -7.23
N THR A 157 -4.49 -8.92 -7.54
CA THR A 157 -5.06 -8.69 -8.89
C THR A 157 -6.24 -7.71 -8.89
N TRP A 158 -6.35 -6.86 -7.87
CA TRP A 158 -7.54 -6.03 -7.66
C TRP A 158 -7.88 -5.14 -8.87
N MET A 159 -6.90 -4.63 -9.63
CA MET A 159 -7.19 -3.80 -10.80
C MET A 159 -7.86 -4.60 -11.91
N TRP A 160 -7.34 -5.80 -12.18
CA TRP A 160 -7.83 -6.68 -13.23
C TRP A 160 -9.14 -7.39 -12.87
N ASP A 161 -9.32 -7.74 -11.60
CA ASP A 161 -10.55 -8.35 -11.10
C ASP A 161 -11.73 -7.40 -11.28
N HIS A 162 -11.48 -6.09 -11.10
CA HIS A 162 -12.45 -5.02 -11.32
C HIS A 162 -12.33 -4.34 -12.70
N ARG A 163 -11.73 -4.99 -13.71
CA ARG A 163 -11.43 -4.36 -15.00
C ARG A 163 -12.64 -3.80 -15.74
N GLN A 164 -13.81 -4.43 -15.59
CA GLN A 164 -15.02 -3.97 -16.26
C GLN A 164 -15.48 -2.62 -15.70
N GLN A 165 -15.36 -2.44 -14.39
CA GLN A 165 -15.67 -1.21 -13.70
C GLN A 165 -14.57 -0.19 -13.94
N LEU A 166 -13.30 -0.52 -13.69
CA LEU A 166 -12.20 0.45 -13.65
C LEU A 166 -11.70 0.90 -15.02
N GLY A 167 -12.09 0.23 -16.10
CA GLY A 167 -11.51 0.43 -17.43
C GLY A 167 -11.55 1.86 -17.97
N GLN A 168 -12.57 2.65 -17.62
CA GLN A 168 -12.69 4.03 -18.11
C GLN A 168 -11.94 5.06 -17.26
N LEU A 169 -11.39 4.69 -16.10
CA LEU A 169 -10.64 5.64 -15.27
C LEU A 169 -9.30 6.00 -15.93
N PRO A 170 -9.01 7.30 -16.13
CA PRO A 170 -7.67 7.78 -16.47
C PRO A 170 -6.67 7.52 -15.35
N LEU A 171 -5.40 7.28 -15.70
CA LEU A 171 -4.30 7.09 -14.72
C LEU A 171 -4.23 8.23 -13.69
N ALA A 172 -4.41 9.49 -14.10
CA ALA A 172 -4.39 10.67 -13.23
C ALA A 172 -5.57 10.78 -12.26
N SER A 173 -6.64 10.00 -12.48
CA SER A 173 -7.80 9.95 -11.60
C SER A 173 -7.78 8.78 -10.62
N LEU A 174 -6.95 7.76 -10.87
CA LEU A 174 -6.86 6.58 -10.00
C LEU A 174 -6.35 6.98 -8.63
N PHE A 175 -6.94 6.40 -7.59
CA PHE A 175 -6.33 6.30 -6.28
C PHE A 175 -5.41 5.06 -6.28
N LEU A 176 -4.10 5.25 -6.32
CA LEU A 176 -3.11 4.19 -6.19
C LEU A 176 -2.52 4.17 -4.77
N PRO A 177 -2.63 3.03 -4.04
CA PRO A 177 -1.93 2.87 -2.77
C PRO A 177 -0.43 2.66 -3.04
N GLY A 178 0.40 3.39 -2.30
CA GLY A 178 1.84 3.45 -2.48
C GLY A 178 2.62 3.28 -1.19
N THR A 179 3.92 3.02 -1.32
CA THR A 179 4.86 2.96 -0.20
C THR A 179 5.97 3.97 -0.38
N HIS A 180 6.26 4.75 0.67
CA HIS A 180 7.40 5.66 0.70
C HIS A 180 8.69 4.84 0.91
N ASN A 181 9.74 5.17 0.15
CA ASN A 181 11.02 4.46 0.22
C ASN A 181 10.85 2.93 0.14
N SER A 182 10.07 2.42 -0.82
CA SER A 182 9.58 1.04 -0.89
C SER A 182 10.65 -0.05 -0.71
N GLY A 183 11.90 0.24 -1.10
CA GLY A 183 13.02 -0.69 -0.96
C GLY A 183 13.72 -0.67 0.42
N CYS A 184 13.24 0.12 1.39
CA CYS A 184 13.82 0.29 2.71
C CYS A 184 13.17 -0.63 3.75
N TYR A 185 13.42 -1.94 3.59
CA TYR A 185 12.93 -3.00 4.47
C TYR A 185 14.08 -3.91 4.95
N HIS A 186 13.82 -4.66 6.02
CA HIS A 186 14.81 -5.58 6.59
C HIS A 186 15.03 -6.80 5.68
N LYS A 187 16.30 -7.19 5.46
CA LYS A 187 16.66 -8.24 4.48
C LYS A 187 16.81 -9.64 5.07
N SER A 188 16.86 -9.78 6.40
CA SER A 188 17.21 -11.03 7.07
C SER A 188 16.42 -11.21 8.37
N GLY A 189 15.28 -11.90 8.32
CA GLY A 189 14.71 -12.62 9.47
C GLY A 189 14.26 -11.82 10.71
N GLY A 190 13.49 -10.74 10.54
CA GLY A 190 12.91 -9.98 11.66
C GLY A 190 13.84 -8.94 12.28
N LEU A 191 13.33 -8.10 13.19
CA LEU A 191 14.11 -7.09 13.91
C LEU A 191 14.96 -7.73 15.01
N THR A 192 16.14 -7.17 15.30
CA THR A 192 16.89 -7.48 16.52
C THR A 192 16.97 -6.25 17.43
N ARG A 193 17.11 -6.45 18.75
CA ARG A 193 17.28 -5.33 19.72
C ARG A 193 18.50 -4.43 19.43
N ARG A 194 19.45 -4.88 18.60
CA ARG A 194 20.69 -4.15 18.26
C ARG A 194 20.53 -3.19 17.09
N ASP A 195 19.37 -3.13 16.46
CA ASP A 195 19.14 -2.33 15.25
C ASP A 195 18.73 -0.87 15.55
N THR A 196 19.40 -0.20 16.49
CA THR A 196 19.15 1.21 16.85
C THR A 196 19.27 2.14 15.65
N PHE A 197 20.20 1.87 14.72
CA PHE A 197 20.36 2.66 13.48
C PHE A 197 19.27 2.35 12.43
N ALA A 198 18.65 1.17 12.48
CA ALA A 198 17.54 0.83 11.58
C ALA A 198 16.25 1.58 11.92
N ARG A 199 16.12 2.09 13.16
CA ARG A 199 14.91 2.79 13.67
C ARG A 199 14.47 3.98 12.82
N TYR A 200 15.42 4.68 12.21
CA TYR A 200 15.17 5.81 11.31
C TYR A 200 15.55 5.52 9.85
N LEU A 201 15.91 4.28 9.54
CA LEU A 201 16.33 3.89 8.19
C LEU A 201 15.25 3.13 7.44
N LEU A 202 14.52 2.24 8.12
CA LEU A 202 13.53 1.38 7.49
C LEU A 202 12.17 2.07 7.51
N THR A 203 11.50 2.08 6.37
CA THR A 203 10.15 2.63 6.18
C THR A 203 9.13 1.55 5.92
N GLN A 204 9.56 0.33 5.60
CA GLN A 204 8.70 -0.81 5.33
C GLN A 204 9.18 -2.04 6.11
N ASP A 205 8.26 -2.91 6.51
CA ASP A 205 8.56 -4.17 7.20
C ASP A 205 8.34 -5.42 6.31
N THR A 206 7.93 -5.15 5.07
CA THR A 206 7.55 -6.11 4.04
C THR A 206 8.36 -5.79 2.78
N ASP A 207 8.86 -6.81 2.10
CA ASP A 207 9.64 -6.64 0.87
C ASP A 207 8.76 -6.20 -0.32
N VAL A 208 9.39 -5.85 -1.45
CA VAL A 208 8.66 -5.33 -2.63
C VAL A 208 7.69 -6.35 -3.22
N TRP A 209 7.99 -7.66 -3.17
CA TRP A 209 7.05 -8.69 -3.60
C TRP A 209 5.81 -8.67 -2.71
N GLY A 210 5.99 -8.71 -1.39
CA GLY A 210 4.91 -8.66 -0.42
C GLY A 210 4.09 -7.38 -0.54
N GLN A 211 4.72 -6.21 -0.71
CA GLN A 211 4.00 -4.95 -0.93
C GLN A 211 3.06 -5.04 -2.15
N LEU A 212 3.57 -5.52 -3.29
CA LEU A 212 2.78 -5.64 -4.52
C LEU A 212 1.65 -6.68 -4.40
N VAL A 213 1.94 -7.84 -3.80
CA VAL A 213 0.94 -8.91 -3.58
C VAL A 213 -0.16 -8.44 -2.64
N HIS A 214 0.14 -7.64 -1.61
CA HIS A 214 -0.89 -7.08 -0.74
C HIS A 214 -1.79 -6.08 -1.47
N GLY A 215 -1.28 -5.36 -2.48
CA GLY A 215 -2.10 -4.48 -3.33
C GLY A 215 -1.46 -3.13 -3.66
N ILE A 216 -0.23 -2.85 -3.22
CA ILE A 216 0.51 -1.63 -3.54
C ILE A 216 0.74 -1.54 -5.06
N ARG A 217 0.52 -0.36 -5.65
CA ARG A 217 0.72 -0.10 -7.09
C ARG A 217 1.63 1.09 -7.38
N TYR A 218 2.13 1.78 -6.36
CA TYR A 218 3.15 2.82 -6.48
C TYR A 218 4.35 2.50 -5.59
N LEU A 219 5.55 2.46 -6.17
CA LEU A 219 6.81 2.18 -5.48
C LEU A 219 7.74 3.39 -5.59
N ASP A 220 8.04 4.05 -4.48
CA ASP A 220 9.01 5.16 -4.39
C ASP A 220 10.40 4.62 -4.05
N LEU A 221 11.38 4.80 -4.95
CA LEU A 221 12.77 4.41 -4.73
C LEU A 221 13.72 5.59 -4.86
N ARG A 222 14.71 5.60 -3.95
CA ARG A 222 15.90 6.45 -4.05
C ARG A 222 17.09 5.58 -4.38
N VAL A 223 17.86 5.95 -5.41
CA VAL A 223 18.93 5.11 -5.96
C VAL A 223 20.30 5.75 -5.79
N GLY A 224 21.22 5.05 -5.13
CA GLY A 224 22.63 5.41 -5.04
C GLY A 224 23.52 4.60 -5.99
N TYR A 225 24.61 5.20 -6.46
CA TYR A 225 25.67 4.56 -7.23
C TYR A 225 26.96 4.49 -6.41
N TYR A 226 27.43 3.29 -6.16
CA TYR A 226 28.62 3.00 -5.36
C TYR A 226 29.71 2.33 -6.21
N PRO A 227 31.00 2.61 -5.96
CA PRO A 227 32.08 1.82 -6.55
C PRO A 227 31.92 0.33 -6.26
N ALA A 228 32.38 -0.53 -7.17
CA ALA A 228 32.40 -1.96 -6.93
C ALA A 228 33.33 -2.27 -5.76
N ARG A 229 32.92 -3.17 -4.85
CA ARG A 229 33.81 -3.75 -3.84
C ARG A 229 34.52 -4.95 -4.47
N GLY A 230 35.82 -4.83 -4.75
CA GLY A 230 36.68 -5.92 -5.23
C GLY A 230 36.66 -6.21 -6.74
N LYS A 231 37.55 -7.12 -7.16
CA LYS A 231 37.67 -7.64 -8.54
C LYS A 231 36.76 -8.88 -8.73
N GLY A 232 35.44 -8.68 -8.78
CA GLY A 232 34.51 -9.74 -9.23
C GLY A 232 34.74 -10.18 -10.69
N PRO A 233 34.02 -11.19 -11.20
CA PRO A 233 34.15 -11.64 -12.59
C PRO A 233 33.76 -10.54 -13.60
N PRO A 234 34.46 -10.43 -14.74
CA PRO A 234 34.15 -9.45 -15.80
C PRO A 234 32.67 -9.55 -16.23
N GLY A 235 31.99 -8.42 -16.38
CA GLY A 235 30.59 -8.36 -16.86
C GLY A 235 29.50 -8.24 -15.79
N GLN A 236 29.71 -8.70 -14.55
CA GLN A 236 28.72 -8.55 -13.45
C GLN A 236 28.89 -7.26 -12.61
N HIS A 237 29.90 -6.45 -12.94
CA HIS A 237 30.35 -5.29 -12.16
C HIS A 237 29.45 -4.05 -12.18
N HIS A 238 28.48 -3.96 -13.09
CA HIS A 238 27.71 -2.73 -13.27
C HIS A 238 26.41 -2.71 -12.48
N ALA A 239 25.68 -3.83 -12.42
CA ALA A 239 24.42 -3.90 -11.69
C ALA A 239 24.62 -3.84 -10.17
N SER A 240 25.72 -4.41 -9.66
CA SER A 240 26.08 -4.41 -8.23
C SER A 240 26.43 -3.02 -7.67
N ARG A 241 26.60 -2.02 -8.55
CA ARG A 241 26.90 -0.63 -8.17
C ARG A 241 25.66 0.17 -7.80
N PHE A 242 24.47 -0.29 -8.18
CA PHE A 242 23.22 0.39 -7.84
C PHE A 242 22.65 -0.15 -6.53
N SER A 243 22.23 0.75 -5.66
CA SER A 243 21.64 0.41 -4.36
C SER A 243 20.42 1.26 -4.08
N VAL A 244 19.46 0.67 -3.39
CA VAL A 244 18.40 1.41 -2.71
C VAL A 244 19.02 2.17 -1.55
N ASN A 245 18.59 3.42 -1.43
CA ASN A 245 18.98 4.32 -0.38
C ASN A 245 17.75 4.85 0.37
N HIS A 246 17.96 5.23 1.63
CA HIS A 246 17.14 6.22 2.31
C HIS A 246 18.02 7.47 2.43
N ASP A 247 17.77 8.44 1.55
CA ASP A 247 18.65 9.59 1.34
C ASP A 247 20.13 9.19 1.16
N LEU A 248 21.03 9.66 2.01
CA LEU A 248 22.46 9.39 1.87
C LEU A 248 22.86 7.98 2.35
N LEU A 249 21.96 7.28 3.04
CA LEU A 249 22.23 5.98 3.66
C LEU A 249 21.90 4.84 2.70
N ARG A 250 22.89 3.98 2.47
CA ARG A 250 22.76 2.79 1.63
C ARG A 250 22.01 1.71 2.39
N VAL A 251 20.89 1.22 1.86
CA VAL A 251 20.10 0.14 2.48
C VAL A 251 20.43 -1.22 1.88
N GLY A 252 20.57 -1.31 0.56
CA GLY A 252 21.07 -2.54 -0.07
C GLY A 252 20.95 -2.55 -1.59
N PRO A 253 21.30 -3.67 -2.26
CA PRO A 253 21.30 -3.73 -3.73
C PRO A 253 19.92 -3.46 -4.34
N LEU A 254 19.91 -2.76 -5.48
CA LEU A 254 18.69 -2.45 -6.26
C LEU A 254 18.17 -3.67 -7.04
N LEU A 255 19.07 -4.52 -7.54
CA LEU A 255 18.70 -5.61 -8.45
C LEU A 255 17.64 -6.58 -7.89
N PRO A 256 17.71 -7.03 -6.61
CA PRO A 256 16.65 -7.85 -6.03
C PRO A 256 15.26 -7.17 -6.02
N VAL A 257 15.21 -5.86 -5.82
CA VAL A 257 13.95 -5.08 -5.87
C VAL A 257 13.35 -5.10 -7.27
N LEU A 258 14.18 -4.91 -8.30
CA LEU A 258 13.72 -5.00 -9.69
C LEU A 258 13.27 -6.42 -10.06
N HIS A 259 13.93 -7.45 -9.53
CA HIS A 259 13.52 -8.83 -9.72
C HIS A 259 12.17 -9.14 -9.06
N ASP A 260 11.89 -8.60 -7.88
CA ASP A 260 10.60 -8.79 -7.21
C ASP A 260 9.46 -8.13 -8.01
N LEU A 261 9.67 -6.91 -8.49
CA LEU A 261 8.73 -6.25 -9.40
C LEU A 261 8.53 -7.07 -10.69
N LYS A 262 9.62 -7.53 -11.32
CA LYS A 262 9.56 -8.36 -12.53
C LYS A 262 8.75 -9.63 -12.31
N ARG A 263 8.99 -10.33 -11.20
CA ARG A 263 8.24 -11.53 -10.81
C ARG A 263 6.77 -11.20 -10.65
N PHE A 264 6.43 -10.12 -9.94
CA PHE A 264 5.04 -9.74 -9.73
C PHE A 264 4.35 -9.44 -11.05
N LEU A 265 5.01 -8.67 -11.93
CA LEU A 265 4.49 -8.39 -13.26
C LEU A 265 4.35 -9.68 -14.08
N ASN A 266 5.23 -10.67 -13.98
CA ASN A 266 5.02 -11.96 -14.65
C ASN A 266 3.81 -12.73 -14.11
N ALA A 267 3.63 -12.76 -12.79
CA ALA A 267 2.59 -13.55 -12.12
C ALA A 267 1.20 -12.91 -12.21
N SER A 268 1.12 -11.57 -12.23
CA SER A 268 -0.14 -10.85 -12.27
C SER A 268 -0.61 -10.56 -13.70
N ARG A 269 -1.92 -10.45 -13.87
CA ARG A 269 -2.55 -9.99 -15.11
C ARG A 269 -3.13 -8.60 -14.88
N GLY A 270 -2.96 -7.69 -15.84
CA GLY A 270 -3.62 -6.39 -15.81
C GLY A 270 -3.17 -5.38 -14.74
N GLU A 271 -2.32 -5.76 -13.79
CA GLU A 271 -1.91 -4.83 -12.74
C GLU A 271 -0.95 -3.76 -13.26
N VAL A 272 -1.38 -2.49 -13.21
CA VAL A 272 -0.54 -1.34 -13.59
C VAL A 272 0.27 -0.89 -12.38
N VAL A 273 1.60 -0.88 -12.51
CA VAL A 273 2.51 -0.46 -11.44
C VAL A 273 3.26 0.80 -11.86
N VAL A 274 3.39 1.76 -10.95
CA VAL A 274 4.24 2.94 -11.09
C VAL A 274 5.50 2.73 -10.25
N LEU A 275 6.65 2.63 -10.90
CA LEU A 275 7.97 2.65 -10.28
C LEU A 275 8.55 4.06 -10.36
N ASP A 276 8.59 4.75 -9.24
CA ASP A 276 9.14 6.11 -9.17
C ASP A 276 10.59 6.09 -8.69
N LEU A 277 11.52 6.33 -9.60
CA LEU A 277 12.91 6.60 -9.26
C LEU A 277 13.06 8.09 -8.92
N HIS A 278 12.56 8.44 -7.75
CA HIS A 278 12.31 9.82 -7.37
C HIS A 278 13.61 10.64 -7.19
N ARG A 279 14.61 10.07 -6.49
CA ARG A 279 15.88 10.76 -6.19
C ARG A 279 17.11 9.88 -6.39
N PHE A 280 18.23 10.55 -6.65
CA PHE A 280 19.54 9.95 -6.89
C PHE A 280 20.61 10.48 -5.91
N PRO A 281 20.45 10.21 -4.60
CA PRO A 281 21.14 10.95 -3.54
C PRO A 281 22.66 10.75 -3.51
N VAL A 282 23.17 9.62 -4.02
CA VAL A 282 24.61 9.30 -3.94
C VAL A 282 25.15 8.90 -5.31
N GLY A 283 26.22 9.56 -5.74
CA GLY A 283 27.01 9.12 -6.89
C GLY A 283 26.37 9.38 -8.26
N PHE A 284 25.39 10.26 -8.40
CA PHE A 284 24.81 10.61 -9.71
C PHE A 284 25.08 12.04 -10.16
N HIS A 285 25.29 12.97 -9.22
CA HIS A 285 25.54 14.38 -9.50
C HIS A 285 26.65 14.57 -10.55
N THR A 286 26.37 15.35 -11.59
CA THR A 286 27.24 15.62 -12.77
C THR A 286 27.73 14.39 -13.55
N ARG A 287 27.13 13.21 -13.35
CA ARG A 287 27.54 11.95 -13.99
C ARG A 287 26.43 11.31 -14.82
N GLN A 288 26.02 11.95 -15.93
CA GLN A 288 25.01 11.41 -16.85
C GLN A 288 25.26 9.96 -17.30
N GLY A 289 26.52 9.57 -17.50
CA GLY A 289 26.87 8.18 -17.85
C GLY A 289 26.42 7.14 -16.81
N ARG A 290 26.26 7.51 -15.53
CA ARG A 290 25.71 6.61 -14.49
C ARG A 290 24.19 6.48 -14.60
N HIS A 291 23.49 7.56 -14.93
CA HIS A 291 22.07 7.51 -15.26
C HIS A 291 21.81 6.61 -16.47
N ARG A 292 22.56 6.78 -17.58
CA ARG A 292 22.42 5.92 -18.77
C ARG A 292 22.64 4.42 -18.45
N LYS A 293 23.59 4.10 -17.55
CA LYS A 293 23.79 2.73 -17.05
C LYS A 293 22.59 2.22 -16.23
N LEU A 294 21.97 3.08 -15.41
CA LEU A 294 20.77 2.72 -14.67
C LEU A 294 19.59 2.49 -15.62
N VAL A 295 19.39 3.35 -16.61
CA VAL A 295 18.35 3.16 -17.64
C VAL A 295 18.55 1.86 -18.40
N SER A 296 19.79 1.55 -18.80
CA SER A 296 20.11 0.27 -19.44
C SER A 296 19.78 -0.93 -18.54
N LEU A 297 20.07 -0.84 -17.24
CA LEU A 297 19.66 -1.85 -16.26
C LEU A 297 18.14 -2.02 -16.19
N LEU A 298 17.39 -0.92 -16.10
CA LEU A 298 15.91 -0.96 -16.03
C LEU A 298 15.31 -1.58 -17.29
N VAL A 299 15.77 -1.17 -18.47
CA VAL A 299 15.29 -1.72 -19.75
C VAL A 299 15.64 -3.20 -19.88
N ARG A 300 16.85 -3.61 -19.46
CA ARG A 300 17.24 -5.02 -19.46
C ARG A 300 16.33 -5.88 -18.57
N GLU A 301 16.04 -5.41 -17.35
CA GLU A 301 15.27 -6.21 -16.41
C GLU A 301 13.76 -6.18 -16.68
N LEU A 302 13.22 -5.02 -17.07
CA LEU A 302 11.78 -4.73 -17.06
C LEU A 302 11.22 -4.33 -18.43
N GLY A 303 12.06 -4.18 -19.46
CA GLY A 303 11.71 -3.68 -20.79
C GLY A 303 10.42 -4.22 -21.43
N PRO A 304 10.12 -5.54 -21.33
CA PRO A 304 8.86 -6.09 -21.84
C PRO A 304 7.60 -5.46 -21.23
N PHE A 305 7.66 -5.01 -19.97
CA PHE A 305 6.50 -4.46 -19.26
C PHE A 305 6.39 -2.95 -19.34
N ILE A 306 7.48 -2.23 -19.63
CA ILE A 306 7.53 -0.77 -19.58
C ILE A 306 6.56 -0.17 -20.60
N ILE A 307 5.70 0.75 -20.17
CA ILE A 307 4.88 1.60 -21.01
C ILE A 307 5.73 2.83 -21.39
N PRO A 308 6.14 2.98 -22.66
CA PRO A 308 6.90 4.15 -23.10
C PRO A 308 6.11 5.44 -22.87
N SER A 309 6.80 6.55 -22.59
CA SER A 309 6.17 7.86 -22.38
C SER A 309 5.49 8.42 -23.64
N THR A 310 5.83 7.89 -24.82
CA THR A 310 5.15 8.22 -26.08
C THR A 310 3.92 7.36 -26.35
N ALA A 311 3.69 6.30 -25.56
CA ALA A 311 2.62 5.33 -25.83
C ALA A 311 1.35 5.57 -24.99
N ALA A 312 1.48 6.29 -23.87
CA ALA A 312 0.38 6.66 -22.99
C ALA A 312 0.74 7.94 -22.21
N SER A 313 -0.27 8.57 -21.66
CA SER A 313 -0.21 9.81 -20.88
C SER A 313 -0.99 9.64 -19.57
N PRO A 314 -0.90 10.58 -18.62
CA PRO A 314 -1.74 10.54 -17.42
C PRO A 314 -3.25 10.55 -17.70
N THR A 315 -3.68 11.02 -18.87
CA THR A 315 -5.07 11.00 -19.33
C THR A 315 -5.51 9.68 -19.98
N SER A 316 -4.57 8.75 -20.23
CA SER A 316 -4.89 7.43 -20.77
C SER A 316 -5.70 6.60 -19.77
N THR A 317 -6.74 5.92 -20.25
CA THR A 317 -7.61 5.07 -19.43
C THR A 317 -7.00 3.70 -19.16
N LEU A 318 -7.44 3.02 -18.10
CA LEU A 318 -6.99 1.66 -17.83
C LEU A 318 -7.30 0.67 -18.97
N ALA A 319 -8.45 0.80 -19.63
CA ALA A 319 -8.80 -0.02 -20.79
C ALA A 319 -7.80 0.19 -21.95
N GLN A 320 -7.39 1.43 -22.17
CA GLN A 320 -6.31 1.73 -23.12
C GLN A 320 -5.00 1.09 -22.66
N ILE A 321 -4.63 1.21 -21.38
CA ILE A 321 -3.39 0.57 -20.90
C ILE A 321 -3.45 -0.95 -21.07
N TRP A 322 -4.55 -1.61 -20.73
CA TRP A 322 -4.72 -3.06 -20.84
C TRP A 322 -4.78 -3.59 -22.28
N SER A 323 -5.18 -2.76 -23.25
CA SER A 323 -5.07 -3.14 -24.66
C SER A 323 -3.62 -3.21 -25.14
N ARG A 324 -2.68 -2.71 -24.32
CA ARG A 324 -1.24 -2.85 -24.52
C ARG A 324 -0.76 -3.99 -23.62
N GLU A 325 0.10 -4.86 -24.11
CA GLU A 325 0.75 -5.92 -23.31
C GLU A 325 1.84 -5.35 -22.36
N ARG A 326 1.67 -4.11 -21.89
CA ARG A 326 2.62 -3.33 -21.08
C ARG A 326 1.86 -2.69 -19.93
N ARG A 327 2.46 -2.69 -18.75
CA ARG A 327 1.79 -2.38 -17.48
C ARG A 327 2.69 -1.74 -16.42
N LEU A 328 3.91 -1.36 -16.79
CA LEU A 328 4.85 -0.70 -15.88
C LEU A 328 5.13 0.73 -16.35
N ILE A 329 4.84 1.71 -15.51
CA ILE A 329 5.26 3.09 -15.71
C ILE A 329 6.52 3.31 -14.89
N ILE A 330 7.59 3.83 -15.49
CA ILE A 330 8.80 4.23 -14.77
C ILE A 330 8.93 5.74 -14.83
N THR A 331 8.78 6.41 -13.70
CA THR A 331 9.02 7.85 -13.56
C THR A 331 10.43 8.09 -13.05
N TYR A 332 11.06 9.17 -13.50
CA TYR A 332 12.48 9.40 -13.27
C TYR A 332 12.77 10.84 -12.84
N GLY A 333 13.40 11.00 -11.67
CA GLY A 333 13.66 12.30 -11.05
C GLY A 333 14.53 13.26 -11.87
N ASP A 334 15.45 12.75 -12.69
CA ASP A 334 16.29 13.58 -13.56
C ASP A 334 15.53 13.89 -14.86
N LYS A 335 15.07 15.13 -14.98
CA LYS A 335 14.27 15.61 -16.13
C LYS A 335 15.00 15.49 -17.47
N ALA A 336 16.31 15.69 -17.50
CA ALA A 336 17.07 15.61 -18.75
C ALA A 336 17.16 14.16 -19.22
N VAL A 337 17.50 13.24 -18.31
CA VAL A 337 17.55 11.80 -18.60
C VAL A 337 16.16 11.25 -18.98
N ALA A 338 15.11 11.68 -18.28
CA ALA A 338 13.74 11.28 -18.59
C ALA A 338 13.35 11.69 -20.01
N ARG A 339 13.70 12.91 -20.43
CA ARG A 339 13.42 13.42 -21.79
C ARG A 339 14.22 12.70 -22.87
N GLU A 340 15.46 12.31 -22.57
CA GLU A 340 16.33 11.58 -23.51
C GLU A 340 15.86 10.13 -23.76
N SER A 341 15.06 9.53 -22.88
CA SER A 341 14.69 8.11 -22.95
C SER A 341 13.18 7.91 -23.13
N LYS A 342 12.77 7.35 -24.26
CA LYS A 342 11.36 6.96 -24.52
C LYS A 342 10.76 5.99 -23.48
N TRP A 343 11.62 5.28 -22.74
CA TRP A 343 11.20 4.31 -21.72
C TRP A 343 10.84 4.96 -20.38
N LEU A 344 11.15 6.24 -20.21
CA LEU A 344 10.96 6.96 -18.95
C LEU A 344 9.89 8.02 -19.10
N TRP A 345 9.06 8.11 -18.07
CA TRP A 345 8.14 9.20 -17.87
C TRP A 345 8.85 10.32 -17.12
N GLY A 346 8.35 11.55 -17.28
CA GLY A 346 8.78 12.68 -16.47
C GLY A 346 8.59 12.42 -14.98
N PRO A 347 9.27 13.19 -14.11
CA PRO A 347 9.15 13.01 -12.67
C PRO A 347 7.73 13.25 -12.19
N ILE A 348 7.28 12.43 -11.24
CA ILE A 348 6.06 12.66 -10.48
C ILE A 348 6.31 13.75 -9.44
N ASN A 349 5.32 14.60 -9.22
CA ASN A 349 5.34 15.57 -8.13
C ASN A 349 5.01 14.86 -6.80
N GLN A 350 6.02 14.61 -5.97
CA GLN A 350 5.84 14.15 -4.60
C GLN A 350 5.54 15.35 -3.68
N MET A 351 4.29 15.42 -3.22
CA MET A 351 3.81 16.42 -2.28
C MET A 351 4.20 15.99 -0.87
N TRP A 352 5.38 16.42 -0.44
CA TRP A 352 5.97 16.06 0.85
C TRP A 352 5.92 17.23 1.82
N GLY A 353 5.26 17.02 2.97
CA GLY A 353 4.99 18.08 3.94
C GLY A 353 6.09 18.33 4.96
N ASN A 354 7.03 17.39 5.11
CA ASN A 354 8.05 17.40 6.16
C ASN A 354 7.46 17.71 7.55
N GLN A 355 6.41 16.98 7.94
CA GLN A 355 5.63 17.23 9.17
C GLN A 355 5.95 16.21 10.26
N GLN A 356 5.97 16.65 11.52
CA GLN A 356 6.29 15.79 12.68
C GLN A 356 5.04 15.36 13.45
N THR A 357 3.88 15.98 13.19
CA THR A 357 2.65 15.73 13.95
C THR A 357 1.48 15.40 13.03
N PRO A 358 0.49 14.61 13.50
CA PRO A 358 -0.73 14.34 12.74
C PRO A 358 -1.47 15.62 12.31
N GLY A 359 -1.60 16.60 13.20
CA GLY A 359 -2.26 17.88 12.87
C GLY A 359 -1.51 18.66 11.77
N GLY A 360 -0.19 18.72 11.84
CA GLY A 360 0.65 19.35 10.81
C GLY A 360 0.50 18.66 9.45
N LEU A 361 0.56 17.32 9.44
CA LEU A 361 0.37 16.53 8.23
C LEU A 361 -1.04 16.72 7.65
N LYS A 362 -2.08 16.68 8.48
CA LYS A 362 -3.47 16.91 8.02
C LYS A 362 -3.61 18.26 7.33
N ASN A 363 -3.09 19.33 7.92
CA ASN A 363 -3.15 20.67 7.36
C ASN A 363 -2.39 20.78 6.03
N PHE A 364 -1.22 20.15 5.94
CA PHE A 364 -0.45 20.10 4.69
C PHE A 364 -1.20 19.31 3.60
N LEU A 365 -1.71 18.13 3.92
CA LEU A 365 -2.46 17.30 2.98
C LEU A 365 -3.76 17.97 2.55
N GLN A 366 -4.46 18.67 3.44
CA GLN A 366 -5.65 19.46 3.07
C GLN A 366 -5.31 20.50 1.98
N ARG A 367 -4.26 21.31 2.21
CA ARG A 367 -3.78 22.29 1.20
C ARG A 367 -3.37 21.60 -0.10
N THR A 368 -2.68 20.47 0.01
CA THR A 368 -2.29 19.66 -1.15
C THR A 368 -3.52 19.22 -1.93
N MET A 369 -4.53 18.64 -1.29
CA MET A 369 -5.76 18.18 -1.96
C MET A 369 -6.53 19.32 -2.62
N ASP A 370 -6.53 20.51 -2.01
CA ASP A 370 -7.19 21.69 -2.55
C ASP A 370 -6.44 22.30 -3.75
N THR A 371 -5.14 22.08 -3.85
CA THR A 371 -4.27 22.64 -4.90
C THR A 371 -3.77 21.62 -5.92
N ALA A 372 -3.97 20.32 -5.66
CA ALA A 372 -3.52 19.22 -6.51
C ALA A 372 -4.34 19.09 -7.80
N ARG A 373 -5.43 19.85 -7.95
CA ARG A 373 -6.00 20.15 -9.26
C ARG A 373 -4.97 21.03 -9.99
N PRO A 374 -4.33 20.55 -11.07
CA PRO A 374 -3.27 21.30 -11.71
C PRO A 374 -3.77 22.69 -12.12
N ARG A 375 -2.93 23.71 -11.90
CA ARG A 375 -3.10 25.03 -12.55
C ARG A 375 -2.90 24.96 -14.07
N SER A 376 -2.47 23.81 -14.61
CA SER A 376 -2.31 23.52 -16.03
C SER A 376 -3.54 22.80 -16.58
N ASP A 377 -3.86 23.04 -17.85
CA ASP A 377 -5.02 22.46 -18.54
C ASP A 377 -4.98 20.91 -18.67
N GLU A 378 -3.84 20.26 -18.36
CA GLU A 378 -3.68 18.80 -18.46
C GLU A 378 -3.51 18.10 -17.09
N PRO A 379 -4.27 17.01 -16.83
CA PRO A 379 -4.09 16.14 -15.66
C PRO A 379 -2.68 15.53 -15.57
N GLN A 380 -2.12 15.47 -14.36
CA GLN A 380 -0.80 14.88 -14.09
C GLN A 380 -0.88 13.83 -12.97
N LEU A 381 0.08 12.89 -12.99
CA LEU A 381 0.32 12.00 -11.85
C LEU A 381 1.01 12.77 -10.72
N TRP A 382 0.54 12.59 -9.50
CA TRP A 382 1.10 13.22 -8.31
C TRP A 382 0.92 12.31 -7.10
N ALA A 383 1.85 12.39 -6.16
CA ALA A 383 1.86 11.55 -4.96
C ALA A 383 1.74 12.41 -3.70
N ALA A 384 0.73 12.13 -2.88
CA ALA A 384 0.67 12.58 -1.50
C ALA A 384 1.61 11.69 -0.67
N MET A 385 2.66 12.29 -0.11
CA MET A 385 3.57 11.61 0.81
C MET A 385 2.98 11.75 2.22
N ALA A 386 2.28 10.71 2.66
CA ALA A 386 1.42 10.69 3.85
C ALA A 386 2.14 10.08 5.07
N GLU A 387 3.45 10.22 5.12
CA GLU A 387 4.29 9.89 6.28
C GLU A 387 4.64 11.13 7.12
N LEU A 388 4.97 10.91 8.39
CA LEU A 388 5.64 11.91 9.22
C LEU A 388 7.15 11.81 9.01
N THR A 389 7.85 12.94 9.17
CA THR A 389 9.30 13.01 8.99
C THR A 389 9.98 13.48 10.28
N PRO A 390 10.99 12.75 10.79
CA PRO A 390 11.77 13.22 11.92
C PRO A 390 12.62 14.43 11.53
N THR A 391 12.78 15.38 12.46
CA THR A 391 13.78 16.44 12.27
C THR A 391 15.20 15.88 12.43
N PRO A 392 16.24 16.50 11.82
CA PRO A 392 17.62 16.07 12.03
C PRO A 392 18.04 16.01 13.51
N LEU A 393 17.53 16.94 14.33
CA LEU A 393 17.77 16.95 15.78
C LEU A 393 17.09 15.77 16.48
N GLU A 394 15.89 15.37 16.06
CA GLU A 394 15.23 14.18 16.61
C GLU A 394 15.99 12.89 16.29
N VAL A 395 16.50 12.76 15.06
CA VAL A 395 17.35 11.61 14.69
C VAL A 395 18.60 11.54 15.57
N MET A 396 19.18 12.70 15.91
CA MET A 396 20.42 12.77 16.71
C MET A 396 20.18 12.64 18.23
N PHE A 397 19.07 13.15 18.76
CA PHE A 397 18.87 13.33 20.20
C PHE A 397 17.65 12.58 20.79
N LYS A 398 16.82 11.90 19.99
CA LYS A 398 15.71 11.05 20.49
C LYS A 398 15.98 9.55 20.23
N PRO A 399 16.88 8.90 20.99
CA PRO A 399 17.23 7.48 20.77
C PRO A 399 16.07 6.50 21.03
N SER A 400 15.01 6.94 21.71
CA SER A 400 13.77 6.17 21.95
C SER A 400 12.71 6.34 20.85
N GLY A 401 12.91 7.25 19.90
CA GLY A 401 12.03 7.48 18.76
C GLY A 401 12.32 6.53 17.57
N SER A 402 11.41 6.48 16.60
CA SER A 402 11.54 5.69 15.37
C SER A 402 10.51 6.08 14.31
N LEU A 403 10.78 5.73 13.04
CA LEU A 403 9.78 5.83 11.97
C LEU A 403 8.58 4.91 12.21
N ARG A 404 8.78 3.78 12.91
CA ARG A 404 7.70 2.87 13.32
C ARG A 404 6.68 3.54 14.24
N GLN A 405 7.14 4.24 15.28
CA GLN A 405 6.26 5.00 16.18
C GLN A 405 5.56 6.16 15.48
N MET A 406 6.28 6.85 14.57
CA MET A 406 5.68 7.90 13.75
C MET A 406 4.56 7.34 12.86
N ALA A 407 4.80 6.21 12.20
CA ALA A 407 3.80 5.52 11.39
C ALA A 407 2.58 5.04 12.21
N ASP A 408 2.79 4.44 13.38
CA ASP A 408 1.70 4.04 14.29
C ASP A 408 0.83 5.24 14.70
N SER A 409 1.44 6.42 14.89
CA SER A 409 0.71 7.64 15.28
C SER A 409 -0.13 8.27 14.18
N ILE A 410 0.05 7.86 12.91
CA ILE A 410 -0.55 8.55 11.75
C ILE A 410 -1.34 7.63 10.81
N ASN A 411 -0.98 6.35 10.72
CA ASN A 411 -1.52 5.42 9.72
C ASN A 411 -3.05 5.24 9.82
N ARG A 412 -3.60 5.19 11.03
CA ARG A 412 -5.05 5.15 11.26
C ARG A 412 -5.73 6.44 10.81
N ASN A 413 -5.15 7.60 11.14
CA ASN A 413 -5.69 8.88 10.71
C ASN A 413 -5.69 9.03 9.19
N VAL A 414 -4.59 8.61 8.54
CA VAL A 414 -4.46 8.61 7.07
C VAL A 414 -5.54 7.75 6.43
N THR A 415 -5.78 6.54 6.95
CA THR A 415 -6.91 5.69 6.52
C THR A 415 -8.22 6.47 6.56
N THR A 416 -8.54 7.07 7.70
CA THR A 416 -9.80 7.81 7.89
C THR A 416 -9.91 9.02 6.98
N TRP A 417 -8.86 9.84 6.86
CA TRP A 417 -8.90 11.06 6.04
C TRP A 417 -9.09 10.73 4.56
N PHE A 418 -8.38 9.72 4.05
CA PHE A 418 -8.52 9.33 2.65
C PHE A 418 -9.85 8.63 2.39
N LYS A 419 -10.36 7.82 3.31
CA LYS A 419 -11.69 7.20 3.20
C LYS A 419 -12.83 8.24 3.19
N THR A 420 -12.76 9.25 4.04
CA THR A 420 -13.88 10.16 4.32
C THR A 420 -13.80 11.50 3.58
N MET A 421 -12.61 12.09 3.47
CA MET A 421 -12.44 13.47 2.99
C MET A 421 -11.87 13.54 1.57
N TRP A 422 -10.90 12.68 1.24
CA TRP A 422 -10.02 12.91 0.08
C TRP A 422 -10.07 11.83 -0.99
N TRP A 423 -10.89 10.79 -0.85
CA TRP A 423 -10.97 9.67 -1.80
C TRP A 423 -11.16 10.13 -3.25
N GLN A 424 -11.96 11.18 -3.50
CA GLN A 424 -12.21 11.72 -4.85
C GLN A 424 -10.99 12.40 -5.46
N LYS A 425 -10.19 13.07 -4.63
CA LYS A 425 -9.10 13.95 -5.06
C LYS A 425 -7.76 13.21 -5.16
N ALA A 426 -7.56 12.18 -4.33
CA ALA A 426 -6.31 11.45 -4.26
C ALA A 426 -5.93 10.79 -5.59
N ASN A 427 -4.67 10.98 -6.01
CA ASN A 427 -4.05 10.20 -7.09
C ASN A 427 -3.16 9.08 -6.51
N ILE A 428 -1.93 9.37 -6.12
CA ILE A 428 -1.09 8.40 -5.41
C ILE A 428 -1.02 8.79 -3.93
N VAL A 429 -1.06 7.81 -3.02
CA VAL A 429 -0.84 8.03 -1.59
C VAL A 429 0.21 7.05 -1.09
N ALA A 430 1.38 7.58 -0.72
CA ALA A 430 2.49 6.79 -0.20
C ALA A 430 2.56 6.89 1.33
N THR A 431 2.81 5.76 2.00
CA THR A 431 2.93 5.68 3.47
C THR A 431 4.13 4.85 3.91
N ASP A 432 4.53 5.03 5.17
CA ASP A 432 5.45 4.15 5.88
C ASP A 432 4.68 3.02 6.58
N PHE A 433 5.22 1.80 6.55
CA PHE A 433 4.66 0.59 7.16
C PHE A 433 3.20 0.36 6.76
N PHE A 434 2.97 0.16 5.46
CA PHE A 434 1.64 0.21 4.86
C PHE A 434 0.58 -0.73 5.49
N LEU A 435 0.99 -1.85 6.09
CA LEU A 435 0.06 -2.76 6.77
C LEU A 435 -0.56 -2.16 8.04
N GLY A 436 0.01 -1.09 8.59
CA GLY A 436 -0.56 -0.35 9.71
C GLY A 436 -1.74 0.56 9.32
N ASN A 437 -2.06 0.66 8.04
CA ASN A 437 -3.22 1.38 7.51
C ASN A 437 -4.06 0.49 6.57
N ASP A 438 -5.24 0.98 6.19
CA ASP A 438 -6.17 0.27 5.30
C ASP A 438 -6.26 0.91 3.90
N LEU A 439 -5.21 1.62 3.46
CA LEU A 439 -5.27 2.40 2.22
C LEU A 439 -5.49 1.55 0.97
N ILE A 440 -5.14 0.26 1.00
CA ILE A 440 -5.37 -0.64 -0.13
C ILE A 440 -6.89 -0.83 -0.35
N ASN A 441 -7.63 -1.19 0.70
CA ASN A 441 -9.08 -1.33 0.61
C ASN A 441 -9.76 0.01 0.31
N VAL A 442 -9.30 1.10 0.94
CA VAL A 442 -9.77 2.46 0.66
C VAL A 442 -9.56 2.82 -0.82
N ALA A 443 -8.41 2.51 -1.40
CA ALA A 443 -8.12 2.81 -2.81
C ALA A 443 -9.00 1.99 -3.76
N VAL A 444 -9.19 0.69 -3.51
CA VAL A 444 -10.09 -0.16 -4.31
C VAL A 444 -11.51 0.40 -4.28
N ALA A 445 -12.05 0.66 -3.08
CA ALA A 445 -13.39 1.23 -2.91
C ALA A 445 -13.53 2.61 -3.54
N ALA A 446 -12.53 3.49 -3.38
CA ALA A 446 -12.53 4.82 -3.96
C ALA A 446 -12.56 4.78 -5.50
N ASN A 447 -11.79 3.89 -6.12
CA ASN A 447 -11.77 3.75 -7.58
C ASN A 447 -13.10 3.22 -8.12
N LEU A 448 -13.68 2.21 -7.48
CA LEU A 448 -15.02 1.73 -7.82
C LEU A 448 -16.06 2.84 -7.68
N ARG A 449 -15.97 3.67 -6.64
CA ARG A 449 -16.88 4.80 -6.42
C ARG A 449 -16.69 5.94 -7.43
N LYS A 450 -15.46 6.23 -7.85
CA LYS A 450 -15.14 7.24 -8.86
C LYS A 450 -15.80 6.93 -10.20
N MET A 451 -15.91 5.64 -10.57
CA MET A 451 -16.57 5.22 -11.80
C MET A 451 -18.05 5.58 -11.85
N ASN A 452 -18.78 5.38 -10.75
CA ASN A 452 -20.20 5.75 -10.67
C ASN A 452 -20.42 7.26 -10.90
N LEU A 453 -19.43 8.11 -10.62
CA LEU A 453 -19.49 9.55 -10.91
C LEU A 453 -19.22 9.89 -12.38
N VAL A 454 -18.49 9.03 -13.10
CA VAL A 454 -18.24 9.17 -14.53
C VAL A 454 -19.46 8.74 -15.33
N GLU A 455 -20.16 7.67 -14.91
CA GLU A 455 -21.38 7.18 -15.58
C GLU A 455 -22.62 8.06 -15.33
N ALA A 456 -22.62 8.85 -14.26
CA ALA A 456 -23.72 9.79 -13.94
C ALA A 456 -23.61 11.15 -14.66
N ARG A 457 -22.57 11.35 -15.47
CA ARG A 457 -22.33 12.55 -16.29
C ARG A 457 -22.46 12.18 -17.76
#